data_AF-A0A834HLI9-F1
#
_entry.id   AF-A0A834HLI9-F1
#
_cell.length_a   1.000
_cell.length_b   1.000
_cell.length_c   1.000
_cell.angle_alpha   90.00
_cell.angle_beta   90.00
_cell.angle_gamma   90.00
#
_symmetry.space_group_name_H-M   'P 1'
#
loop_
_entity.id
_entity.type
_entity.pdbx_description
1 polymer ?
#
loop_
_entity_poly.entity_id
_entity_poly.type
_entity_poly.pdbx_seq_one_letter_code
_entity_poly.pdbx_strand_id
1 'polypeptide(L)'
;SVALQFLKDVEDLNVSNKILQGIVIVFQFMHASVVEASERYKQELSRHNYVTPTSYLELLSSYTELMNKKKGSLTEGVGRLKTGLGKLQNTAEEVKVLQAQLKEMKPALEIAARDAEEMITIIAADTIVAEETKAIVEREEEEAGKKALETQAIAEDAQKDLDEAMPALMAAEQSLKSLNKNDIIEVRSMKRPPSGVVYVIESICIVKNIKPNKV
;
A
#
# COMPACT_ATOMS: atom_id res chain seq x y z
N SER A 1 -54.78 51.54 -27.37
CA SER A 1 -55.65 50.35 -27.19
C SER A 1 -55.42 49.79 -25.80
N VAL A 2 -56.48 49.47 -25.05
CA VAL A 2 -56.41 48.96 -23.66
C VAL A 2 -55.56 47.68 -23.59
N ALA A 3 -55.75 46.75 -24.54
CA ALA A 3 -54.95 45.53 -24.63
C ALA A 3 -53.46 45.81 -24.88
N LEU A 4 -53.12 46.86 -25.62
CA LEU A 4 -51.71 47.21 -25.89
C LEU A 4 -51.01 47.81 -24.67
N GLN A 5 -51.75 48.50 -23.79
CA GLN A 5 -51.21 48.94 -22.50
C GLN A 5 -51.00 47.71 -21.59
N PHE A 6 -52.03 46.87 -21.47
CA PHE A 6 -52.01 45.70 -20.62
C PHE A 6 -50.95 44.66 -20.99
N LEU A 7 -50.67 44.50 -22.29
CA LEU A 7 -49.62 43.60 -22.79
C LEU A 7 -48.21 44.18 -22.68
N LYS A 8 -48.05 45.50 -22.52
CA LYS A 8 -46.74 46.13 -22.25
C LYS A 8 -46.31 45.92 -20.81
N ASP A 9 -47.27 45.89 -19.89
CA ASP A 9 -47.02 45.61 -18.47
C ASP A 9 -46.57 44.15 -18.24
N VAL A 10 -46.78 43.28 -19.23
CA VAL A 10 -46.16 41.95 -19.30
C VAL A 10 -44.74 42.14 -19.87
N GLU A 11 -43.82 42.64 -19.01
CA GLU A 11 -42.44 43.07 -19.31
C GLU A 11 -41.54 42.03 -20.03
N ASP A 12 -42.05 40.82 -20.26
CA ASP A 12 -41.27 39.63 -20.54
C ASP A 12 -41.65 38.94 -21.88
N LEU A 13 -42.49 39.63 -22.67
CA LEU A 13 -42.86 39.27 -24.03
C LEU A 13 -41.79 39.78 -24.99
N ASN A 14 -40.72 39.01 -25.15
CA ASN A 14 -39.65 39.29 -26.13
C ASN A 14 -40.13 38.98 -27.57
N VAL A 15 -41.18 39.69 -28.00
CA VAL A 15 -41.90 39.44 -29.26
C VAL A 15 -41.88 40.69 -30.12
N SER A 16 -41.77 40.51 -31.44
CA SER A 16 -41.77 41.62 -32.39
C SER A 16 -43.06 42.46 -32.27
N ASN A 17 -42.94 43.78 -32.43
CA ASN A 17 -44.07 44.72 -32.44
C ASN A 17 -45.20 44.31 -33.40
N LYS A 18 -44.87 43.62 -34.51
CA LYS A 18 -45.86 43.09 -35.45
C LYS A 18 -46.75 42.01 -34.83
N ILE A 19 -46.17 41.13 -34.01
CA ILE A 19 -46.89 40.06 -33.34
C ILE A 19 -47.72 40.63 -32.19
N LEU A 20 -47.19 41.61 -31.44
CA LEU A 20 -47.96 42.32 -30.42
C LEU A 20 -49.22 42.97 -30.99
N GLN A 21 -49.12 43.64 -32.15
CA GLN A 21 -50.28 44.19 -32.84
C GLN A 21 -51.27 43.09 -33.29
N GLY A 22 -50.76 41.97 -33.80
CA GLY A 22 -51.60 40.82 -34.14
C GLY A 22 -52.39 40.28 -32.94
N ILE A 23 -51.74 40.12 -31.78
CA ILE A 23 -52.37 39.68 -30.53
C ILE A 23 -53.48 40.65 -30.10
N VAL A 24 -53.24 41.97 -30.20
CA VAL A 24 -54.25 42.98 -29.89
C VAL A 24 -55.48 42.86 -30.79
N ILE A 25 -55.28 42.63 -32.10
CA ILE A 25 -56.38 42.43 -33.05
C ILE A 25 -57.18 41.16 -32.70
N VAL A 26 -56.51 40.09 -32.30
CA VAL A 26 -57.16 38.84 -31.88
C VAL A 26 -58.03 39.06 -30.63
N PHE A 27 -57.53 39.78 -29.62
CA PHE A 27 -58.34 40.11 -28.44
C PHE A 27 -59.57 40.96 -28.78
N GLN A 28 -59.43 41.93 -29.68
CA GLN A 28 -60.55 42.74 -30.15
C GLN A 28 -61.59 41.87 -30.87
N PHE A 29 -61.14 40.97 -31.74
CA PHE A 29 -62.01 40.04 -32.46
C PHE A 29 -62.72 39.07 -31.50
N MET A 30 -62.02 38.52 -30.50
CA MET A 30 -62.60 37.64 -29.49
C MET A 30 -63.69 38.35 -28.67
N HIS A 31 -63.47 39.61 -28.29
CA HIS A 31 -64.48 40.36 -27.57
C HIS A 31 -65.71 40.65 -28.44
N ALA A 32 -65.50 41.09 -29.69
CA ALA A 32 -66.58 41.34 -30.64
C ALA A 32 -67.40 40.08 -30.95
N SER A 33 -66.75 38.93 -31.15
CA SER A 33 -67.45 37.68 -31.44
C SER A 33 -68.31 37.19 -30.27
N VAL A 34 -67.89 37.43 -29.02
CA VAL A 34 -68.70 37.10 -27.84
C VAL A 34 -69.91 38.04 -27.70
N VAL A 35 -69.80 39.29 -28.14
CA VAL A 35 -70.96 40.21 -28.21
C VAL A 35 -71.99 39.68 -29.21
N GLU A 36 -71.57 39.33 -30.42
CA GLU A 36 -72.43 38.75 -31.46
C GLU A 36 -73.06 37.42 -30.99
N ALA A 37 -72.26 36.55 -30.38
CA ALA A 37 -72.75 35.28 -29.83
C ALA A 37 -73.76 35.48 -28.70
N SER A 38 -73.59 36.52 -27.87
CA SER A 38 -74.53 36.85 -26.78
C SER A 38 -75.86 37.36 -27.32
N GLU A 39 -75.85 38.10 -28.42
CA GLU A 39 -77.07 38.52 -29.11
C GLU A 39 -77.81 37.31 -29.70
N ARG A 40 -77.08 36.41 -30.37
CA ARG A 40 -77.65 35.17 -30.89
C ARG A 40 -78.22 34.28 -29.77
N TYR A 41 -77.50 34.16 -28.65
CA TYR A 41 -77.95 33.41 -27.48
C TYR A 41 -79.26 33.96 -26.89
N LYS A 42 -79.42 35.29 -26.88
CA LYS A 42 -80.66 35.94 -26.49
C LYS A 42 -81.79 35.63 -27.47
N GLN A 43 -81.53 35.63 -28.78
CA GLN A 43 -82.54 35.34 -29.80
C GLN A 43 -83.03 33.88 -29.73
N GLU A 44 -82.11 32.92 -29.57
CA GLU A 44 -82.44 31.49 -29.60
C GLU A 44 -83.06 30.99 -28.29
N LEU A 45 -82.54 31.44 -27.15
CA LEU A 45 -82.89 30.89 -25.83
C LEU A 45 -83.60 31.88 -24.91
N SER A 46 -83.84 33.11 -25.37
CA SER A 46 -84.44 34.20 -24.56
C SER A 46 -83.71 34.48 -23.24
N ARG A 47 -82.41 34.15 -23.18
CA ARG A 47 -81.56 34.35 -21.99
C ARG A 47 -80.55 35.46 -22.25
N HIS A 48 -80.42 36.36 -21.30
CA HIS A 48 -79.46 37.46 -21.37
C HIS A 48 -78.06 37.01 -20.92
N ASN A 49 -77.05 37.32 -21.73
CA ASN A 49 -75.64 37.29 -21.35
C ASN A 49 -75.07 38.69 -21.57
N TYR A 50 -74.52 39.30 -20.52
CA TYR A 50 -74.03 40.68 -20.59
C TYR A 50 -72.52 40.68 -20.78
N VAL A 51 -72.08 41.24 -21.90
CA VAL A 51 -70.65 41.46 -22.18
C VAL A 51 -70.28 42.84 -21.67
N THR A 52 -69.38 42.91 -20.71
CA THR A 52 -68.94 44.18 -20.09
C THR A 52 -67.45 44.44 -20.36
N PRO A 53 -67.00 45.71 -20.29
CA PRO A 53 -65.58 46.03 -20.34
C PRO A 53 -64.77 45.34 -19.24
N THR A 54 -65.37 45.07 -18.08
CA THR A 54 -64.73 44.31 -16.98
C THR A 54 -64.40 42.88 -17.42
N SER A 55 -65.32 42.20 -18.12
CA SER A 55 -65.08 40.87 -18.68
C SER A 55 -63.93 40.85 -19.69
N TYR A 56 -63.69 41.96 -20.39
CA TYR A 56 -62.53 42.10 -21.28
C TYR A 56 -61.21 42.26 -20.51
N LEU A 57 -61.22 43.00 -19.40
CA LEU A 57 -60.05 43.13 -18.52
C LEU A 57 -59.72 41.81 -17.80
N GLU A 58 -60.74 41.04 -17.44
CA GLU A 58 -60.58 39.69 -16.88
C GLU A 58 -59.93 38.74 -17.91
N LEU A 59 -60.39 38.75 -19.16
CA LEU A 59 -59.76 37.99 -20.25
C LEU A 59 -58.27 38.30 -20.39
N LEU A 60 -57.91 39.59 -20.39
CA LEU A 60 -56.52 40.02 -20.49
C LEU A 60 -55.69 39.58 -19.26
N SER A 61 -56.25 39.70 -18.06
CA SER A 61 -55.62 39.25 -16.81
C SER A 61 -55.37 37.74 -16.81
N SER A 62 -56.38 36.94 -17.14
CA SER A 62 -56.27 35.48 -17.20
C SER A 62 -55.30 35.00 -18.27
N TYR A 63 -55.23 35.69 -19.41
CA TYR A 63 -54.23 35.40 -20.43
C TYR A 63 -52.80 35.62 -19.91
N THR A 64 -52.55 36.75 -19.25
CA THR A 64 -51.24 37.07 -18.66
C THR A 64 -50.84 36.03 -17.63
N GLU A 65 -51.73 35.65 -16.72
CA GLU A 65 -51.47 34.62 -15.71
C GLU A 65 -51.12 33.27 -16.36
N LEU A 66 -51.92 32.84 -17.34
CA LEU A 66 -51.69 31.58 -18.05
C LEU A 66 -50.36 31.59 -18.81
N MET A 67 -50.03 32.71 -19.46
CA MET A 67 -48.78 32.90 -20.18
C MET A 67 -47.58 32.78 -19.23
N ASN A 68 -47.62 33.49 -18.10
CA ASN A 68 -46.56 33.43 -17.09
C ASN A 68 -46.38 32.01 -16.54
N LYS A 69 -47.48 31.30 -16.26
CA LYS A 69 -47.44 29.90 -15.81
C LYS A 69 -46.79 28.98 -16.84
N LYS A 70 -47.16 29.12 -18.12
CA LYS A 70 -46.57 28.33 -19.21
C LYS A 70 -45.09 28.65 -19.43
N LYS A 71 -44.72 29.93 -19.38
CA LYS A 71 -43.33 30.38 -19.51
C LYS A 71 -42.48 29.86 -18.35
N GLY A 72 -42.97 29.91 -17.11
CA GLY A 72 -42.30 29.37 -15.93
C GLY A 72 -42.02 27.88 -16.11
N SER A 73 -43.04 27.09 -16.43
CA SER A 73 -42.90 25.64 -16.65
C SER A 73 -41.92 25.30 -17.78
N LEU A 74 -41.93 26.07 -18.87
CA LEU A 74 -40.98 25.89 -19.97
C LEU A 74 -39.55 26.22 -19.54
N THR A 75 -39.36 27.33 -18.84
CA THR A 75 -38.05 27.78 -18.35
C THR A 75 -37.45 26.76 -17.38
N GLU A 76 -38.26 26.22 -16.46
CA GLU A 76 -37.85 25.13 -15.58
C GLU A 76 -37.44 23.87 -16.35
N GLY A 77 -38.22 23.49 -17.37
CA GLY A 77 -37.92 22.36 -18.24
C GLY A 77 -36.58 22.53 -18.97
N VAL A 78 -36.36 23.73 -19.55
CA VAL A 78 -35.09 24.09 -20.21
C VAL A 78 -33.93 24.08 -19.22
N GLY A 79 -34.13 24.64 -18.02
CA GLY A 79 -33.13 24.62 -16.95
C GLY A 79 -32.71 23.20 -16.58
N ARG A 80 -33.69 22.30 -16.36
CA ARG A 80 -33.44 20.89 -16.06
C ARG A 80 -32.66 20.20 -17.18
N LEU A 81 -33.04 20.41 -18.43
CA LEU A 81 -32.33 19.84 -19.58
C LEU A 81 -30.90 20.37 -19.69
N LYS A 82 -30.69 21.68 -19.49
CA LYS A 82 -29.36 22.30 -19.50
C LYS A 82 -28.46 21.71 -18.42
N THR A 83 -28.98 21.56 -17.20
CA THR A 83 -28.24 20.92 -16.10
C THR A 83 -27.93 19.45 -16.40
N GLY A 84 -28.90 18.71 -16.94
CA GLY A 84 -28.71 17.32 -17.34
C GLY A 84 -27.63 17.16 -18.41
N LEU A 85 -27.67 18.01 -19.44
CA LEU A 85 -26.69 18.02 -20.52
C LEU A 85 -25.28 18.35 -20.01
N GLY A 86 -25.16 19.35 -19.11
CA GLY A 86 -23.88 19.69 -18.49
C GLY A 86 -23.29 18.53 -17.70
N LYS A 87 -24.12 17.79 -16.94
CA LYS A 87 -23.67 16.59 -16.22
C LYS A 87 -23.20 15.50 -17.19
N LEU A 88 -23.96 15.23 -18.25
CA LEU A 88 -23.59 14.23 -19.26
C LEU A 88 -22.27 14.58 -19.95
N GLN A 89 -22.06 15.86 -20.27
CA GLN A 89 -20.81 16.32 -20.85
C GLN A 89 -19.62 16.10 -19.90
N ASN A 90 -19.76 16.51 -18.63
CA ASN A 90 -18.71 16.30 -17.63
C ASN A 90 -18.37 14.82 -17.47
N THR A 91 -19.37 13.95 -17.36
CA THR A 91 -19.15 12.50 -17.27
C THR A 91 -18.48 11.96 -18.53
N ALA A 92 -18.84 12.44 -19.73
CA ALA A 92 -18.18 12.02 -20.96
C ALA A 92 -16.68 12.41 -20.99
N GLU A 93 -16.34 13.60 -20.48
CA GLU A 93 -14.96 14.04 -20.34
C GLU A 93 -14.19 13.20 -19.30
N GLU A 94 -14.77 12.92 -18.14
CA GLU A 94 -14.19 12.05 -17.11
C GLU A 94 -13.94 10.63 -17.63
N VAL A 95 -14.92 10.05 -18.33
CA VAL A 95 -14.78 8.71 -18.94
C VAL A 95 -13.63 8.70 -19.96
N LYS A 96 -13.47 9.76 -20.75
CA LYS A 96 -12.35 9.87 -21.71
C LYS A 96 -11.00 9.87 -21.01
N VAL A 97 -10.87 10.56 -19.88
CA VAL A 97 -9.63 10.56 -19.06
C VAL A 97 -9.37 9.17 -18.50
N LEU A 98 -10.37 8.51 -17.92
CA LEU A 98 -10.25 7.15 -17.38
C LEU A 98 -9.87 6.14 -18.46
N GLN A 99 -10.42 6.25 -19.67
CA GLN A 99 -10.05 5.39 -20.80
C GLN A 99 -8.59 5.58 -21.22
N ALA A 100 -8.07 6.81 -21.20
CA ALA A 100 -6.68 7.08 -21.50
C ALA A 100 -5.75 6.46 -20.43
N GLN A 101 -6.08 6.64 -19.15
CA GLN A 101 -5.34 6.03 -18.03
C GLN A 101 -5.34 4.50 -18.10
N LEU A 102 -6.50 3.89 -18.38
CA LEU A 102 -6.60 2.44 -18.57
C LEU A 102 -5.74 1.94 -19.74
N LYS A 103 -5.70 2.69 -20.84
CA LYS A 103 -4.87 2.34 -22.01
C LYS A 103 -3.38 2.34 -21.67
N GLU A 104 -2.94 3.23 -20.80
CA GLU A 104 -1.55 3.31 -20.34
C GLU A 104 -1.23 2.25 -19.26
N MET A 105 -2.14 2.03 -18.29
CA MET A 105 -1.90 1.09 -17.19
C MET A 105 -1.95 -0.38 -17.62
N LYS A 106 -2.75 -0.73 -18.63
CA LYS A 106 -2.86 -2.11 -19.14
C LYS A 106 -1.52 -2.76 -19.49
N PRO A 107 -0.67 -2.17 -20.36
CA PRO A 107 0.61 -2.78 -20.70
C PRO A 107 1.56 -2.86 -19.50
N ALA A 108 1.56 -1.86 -18.62
CA ALA A 108 2.37 -1.88 -17.40
C ALA A 108 1.96 -3.04 -16.47
N LEU A 109 0.65 -3.30 -16.35
CA LEU A 109 0.13 -4.41 -15.58
C LEU A 109 0.50 -5.77 -16.19
N GLU A 110 0.42 -5.91 -17.52
CA GLU A 110 0.83 -7.14 -18.21
C GLU A 110 2.32 -7.43 -18.06
N ILE A 111 3.17 -6.40 -18.09
CA ILE A 111 4.61 -6.54 -17.83
C ILE A 111 4.84 -6.97 -16.37
N ALA A 112 4.26 -6.25 -15.41
CA ALA A 112 4.42 -6.58 -13.99
C ALA A 112 3.91 -7.99 -13.64
N ALA A 113 2.82 -8.44 -14.28
CA ALA A 113 2.32 -9.80 -14.12
C ALA A 113 3.31 -10.85 -14.64
N ARG A 114 3.92 -10.59 -15.82
CA ARG A 114 4.94 -11.47 -16.39
C ARG A 114 6.19 -11.52 -15.51
N ASP A 115 6.68 -10.36 -15.05
CA ASP A 115 7.85 -10.27 -14.19
C ASP A 115 7.60 -11.01 -12.86
N ALA A 116 6.38 -10.93 -12.32
CA ALA A 116 5.99 -11.68 -11.13
C ALA A 116 5.96 -13.20 -11.36
N GLU A 117 5.44 -13.66 -12.50
CA GLU A 117 5.47 -15.08 -12.88
C GLU A 117 6.91 -15.59 -13.02
N GLU A 118 7.79 -14.84 -13.69
CA GLU A 118 9.22 -15.17 -13.80
C GLU A 118 9.88 -15.23 -12.42
N MET A 119 9.62 -14.25 -11.55
CA MET A 119 10.19 -14.23 -10.20
C MET A 119 9.73 -15.42 -9.35
N ILE A 120 8.48 -15.88 -9.50
CA ILE A 120 7.99 -17.10 -8.84
C ILE A 120 8.79 -18.32 -9.29
N THR A 121 9.12 -18.43 -10.58
CA THR A 121 9.91 -19.57 -11.08
C THR A 121 11.34 -19.57 -10.53
N ILE A 122 11.97 -18.40 -10.43
CA ILE A 122 13.31 -18.24 -9.86
C ILE A 122 13.29 -18.60 -8.38
N ILE A 123 12.33 -18.09 -7.61
CA ILE A 123 12.18 -18.40 -6.19
C ILE A 123 11.99 -19.91 -5.98
N ALA A 124 11.21 -20.58 -6.84
CA ALA A 124 11.03 -22.03 -6.74
C ALA A 124 12.34 -22.79 -6.97
N ALA A 125 13.15 -22.37 -7.95
CA ALA A 125 14.47 -22.97 -8.20
C ALA A 125 15.44 -22.71 -7.04
N ASP A 126 15.53 -21.47 -6.56
CA ASP A 126 16.40 -21.09 -5.44
C ASP A 126 16.01 -21.80 -4.15
N THR A 127 14.71 -22.04 -3.93
CA THR A 127 14.22 -22.79 -2.75
C THR A 127 14.71 -24.23 -2.77
N ILE A 128 14.75 -24.88 -3.94
CA ILE A 128 15.27 -26.25 -4.06
C ILE A 128 16.76 -26.29 -3.68
N VAL A 129 17.56 -25.37 -4.24
CA VAL A 129 19.00 -25.28 -3.93
C VAL A 129 19.25 -24.96 -2.46
N ALA A 130 18.43 -24.07 -1.87
CA ALA A 130 18.53 -23.71 -0.46
C ALA A 130 18.23 -24.91 0.46
N GLU A 131 17.19 -25.69 0.17
CA GLU A 131 16.86 -26.90 0.94
C GLU A 131 17.93 -28.00 0.79
N GLU A 132 18.49 -28.20 -0.41
CA GLU A 132 19.62 -29.13 -0.60
C GLU A 132 20.85 -28.69 0.22
N THR A 133 21.19 -27.41 0.17
CA THR A 133 22.33 -26.86 0.92
C THR A 133 22.08 -26.97 2.42
N LYS A 134 20.87 -26.68 2.88
CA LYS A 134 20.47 -26.80 4.28
C LYS A 134 20.62 -28.23 4.79
N ALA A 135 20.18 -29.23 4.02
CA ALA A 135 20.35 -30.63 4.40
C ALA A 135 21.82 -31.05 4.52
N ILE A 136 22.70 -30.52 3.66
CA ILE A 136 24.15 -30.75 3.74
C ILE A 136 24.72 -30.12 5.01
N VAL A 137 24.39 -28.86 5.27
CA VAL A 137 24.88 -28.12 6.45
C VAL A 137 24.40 -28.74 7.75
N GLU A 138 23.14 -29.17 7.85
CA GLU A 138 22.62 -29.85 9.03
C GLU A 138 23.39 -31.15 9.33
N ARG A 139 23.76 -31.92 8.30
CA ARG A 139 24.58 -33.12 8.47
C ARG A 139 26.00 -32.79 8.92
N GLU A 140 26.63 -31.79 8.30
CA GLU A 140 27.97 -31.35 8.68
C GLU A 140 28.01 -30.79 10.11
N GLU A 141 26.97 -30.06 10.52
CA GLU A 141 26.82 -29.54 11.87
C GLU A 141 26.71 -30.67 12.90
N GLU A 142 25.92 -31.71 12.62
CA GLU A 142 25.82 -32.88 13.50
C GLU A 142 27.16 -33.61 13.65
N GLU A 143 27.89 -33.81 12.54
CA GLU A 143 29.21 -34.44 12.55
C GLU A 143 30.26 -33.58 13.29
N ALA A 144 30.25 -32.27 13.07
CA ALA A 144 31.13 -31.34 13.75
C ALA A 144 30.84 -31.30 15.26
N GLY A 145 29.55 -31.32 15.65
CA GLY A 145 29.13 -31.39 17.04
C GLY A 145 29.62 -32.66 17.75
N LYS A 146 29.53 -33.82 17.09
CA LYS A 146 30.08 -35.09 17.63
C LYS A 146 31.59 -35.01 17.83
N LYS A 147 32.33 -34.55 16.80
CA LYS A 147 33.78 -34.39 16.88
C LYS A 147 34.20 -33.39 17.95
N ALA A 148 33.45 -32.30 18.13
CA ALA A 148 33.71 -31.31 19.16
C ALA A 148 33.56 -31.91 20.56
N LEU A 149 32.49 -32.68 20.80
CA LEU A 149 32.28 -33.39 22.07
C LEU A 149 33.39 -34.42 22.35
N GLU A 150 33.77 -35.22 21.35
CA GLU A 150 34.87 -36.20 21.48
C GLU A 150 36.20 -35.51 21.79
N THR A 151 36.52 -34.43 21.07
CA THR A 151 37.76 -33.68 21.28
C THR A 151 37.77 -33.00 22.65
N GLN A 152 36.63 -32.46 23.08
CA GLN A 152 36.49 -31.86 24.40
C GLN A 152 36.70 -32.90 25.51
N ALA A 153 36.13 -34.10 25.37
CA ALA A 153 36.34 -35.18 26.34
C ALA A 153 37.82 -35.59 26.43
N ILE A 154 38.51 -35.72 25.29
CA ILE A 154 39.95 -36.03 25.26
C ILE A 154 40.77 -34.90 25.89
N ALA A 155 40.42 -33.64 25.60
CA ALA A 155 41.11 -32.49 26.18
C ALA A 155 40.92 -32.40 27.70
N GLU A 156 39.71 -32.67 28.20
CA GLU A 156 39.41 -32.71 29.64
C GLU A 156 40.17 -33.84 30.35
N ASP A 157 40.25 -35.03 29.74
CA ASP A 157 41.00 -36.16 30.27
C ASP A 157 42.52 -35.86 30.32
N ALA A 158 43.08 -35.33 29.23
CA ALA A 158 44.47 -34.92 29.18
C ALA A 158 44.81 -33.78 30.16
N GLN A 159 43.88 -32.82 30.34
CA GLN A 159 44.05 -31.73 31.32
C GLN A 159 44.04 -32.27 32.75
N LYS A 160 43.19 -33.27 33.03
CA LYS A 160 43.15 -33.92 34.34
C LYS A 160 44.46 -34.65 34.64
N ASP A 161 44.98 -35.43 33.69
CA ASP A 161 46.28 -36.09 33.82
C ASP A 161 47.41 -35.08 34.03
N LEU A 162 47.36 -33.95 33.32
CA LEU A 162 48.32 -32.86 33.49
C LEU A 162 48.23 -32.26 34.90
N ASP A 163 47.03 -31.96 35.39
CA ASP A 163 46.80 -31.37 36.71
C ASP A 163 47.20 -32.33 37.85
N GLU A 164 47.11 -33.65 37.64
CA GLU A 164 47.63 -34.66 38.58
C GLU A 164 49.17 -34.71 38.57
N ALA A 165 49.81 -34.60 37.41
CA ALA A 165 51.26 -34.67 37.26
C ALA A 165 51.98 -33.37 37.65
N MET A 166 51.35 -32.20 37.47
CA MET A 166 51.98 -30.90 37.63
C MET A 166 52.48 -30.62 39.07
N PRO A 167 51.72 -30.95 40.14
CA PRO A 167 52.18 -30.78 41.51
C PRO A 167 53.45 -31.57 41.83
N ALA A 168 53.56 -32.80 41.32
CA ALA A 168 54.73 -33.64 41.52
C ALA A 168 55.97 -33.05 40.84
N LEU A 169 55.82 -32.53 39.62
CA LEU A 169 56.91 -31.88 38.90
C LEU A 169 57.32 -30.55 39.55
N MET A 170 56.36 -29.70 39.96
CA MET A 170 56.67 -28.46 40.67
C MET A 170 57.37 -28.71 42.01
N ALA A 171 56.93 -29.73 42.75
CA ALA A 171 57.61 -30.17 43.98
C ALA A 171 59.05 -30.62 43.69
N ALA A 172 59.25 -31.43 42.64
CA ALA A 172 60.59 -31.86 42.22
C ALA A 172 61.49 -30.68 41.79
N GLU A 173 60.96 -29.71 41.03
CA GLU A 173 61.69 -28.49 40.66
C GLU A 173 62.06 -27.64 41.88
N GLN A 174 61.14 -27.50 42.85
CA GLN A 174 61.39 -26.74 44.07
C GLN A 174 62.46 -27.42 44.93
N SER A 175 62.42 -28.76 45.04
CA SER A 175 63.49 -29.53 45.68
C SER A 175 64.82 -29.34 44.96
N LEU A 176 64.85 -29.34 43.62
CA LEU A 176 66.07 -29.07 42.87
C LEU A 176 66.62 -27.66 43.12
N LYS A 177 65.74 -26.64 43.17
CA LYS A 177 66.13 -25.25 43.49
C LYS A 177 66.65 -25.08 44.93
N SER A 178 66.30 -26.00 45.84
CA SER A 178 66.79 -26.01 47.23
C SER A 178 68.20 -26.59 47.40
N LEU A 179 68.73 -27.28 46.37
CA LEU A 179 70.09 -27.82 46.39
C LEU A 179 71.11 -26.70 46.26
N ASN A 180 72.11 -26.73 47.13
CA ASN A 180 73.22 -25.79 47.11
C ASN A 180 74.43 -26.40 46.38
N LYS A 181 75.35 -25.55 45.94
CA LYS A 181 76.57 -25.96 45.22
C LYS A 181 77.42 -26.97 46.01
N ASN A 182 77.34 -26.95 47.33
CA ASN A 182 78.07 -27.84 48.22
C ASN A 182 77.57 -29.29 48.13
N ASP A 183 76.27 -29.51 47.99
CA ASP A 183 75.65 -30.85 47.89
C ASP A 183 76.10 -31.56 46.61
N ILE A 184 76.27 -30.80 45.52
CA ILE A 184 76.78 -31.32 44.24
C ILE A 184 78.27 -31.69 44.33
N ILE A 185 79.06 -30.93 45.10
CA ILE A 185 80.48 -31.20 45.33
C ILE A 185 80.65 -32.48 46.15
N GLU A 186 79.78 -32.72 47.13
CA GLU A 186 79.78 -33.93 47.94
C GLU A 186 79.59 -35.18 47.09
N VAL A 187 78.54 -35.22 46.25
CA VAL A 187 78.28 -36.34 45.32
C VAL A 187 79.44 -36.56 44.33
N ARG A 188 80.06 -35.49 43.82
CA ARG A 188 81.22 -35.57 42.92
C ARG A 188 82.46 -36.17 43.60
N SER A 189 82.62 -35.93 44.91
CA SER A 189 83.81 -36.34 45.67
C SER A 189 83.74 -37.77 46.23
N MET A 190 82.61 -38.47 46.07
CA MET A 190 82.44 -39.86 46.50
C MET A 190 83.29 -40.82 45.66
N LYS A 191 84.27 -41.48 46.29
CA LYS A 191 85.12 -42.50 45.62
C LYS A 191 84.38 -43.80 45.29
N ARG A 192 83.31 -44.13 46.02
CA ARG A 192 82.43 -45.30 45.82
C ARG A 192 80.99 -44.91 46.12
N PRO A 193 80.23 -44.37 45.15
CA PRO A 193 78.86 -43.95 45.37
C PRO A 193 77.95 -45.17 45.69
N PRO A 194 76.96 -45.02 46.59
CA PRO A 194 75.94 -46.04 46.84
C PRO A 194 75.16 -46.39 45.55
N SER A 195 74.63 -47.62 45.47
CA SER A 195 73.94 -48.13 44.28
C SER A 195 72.80 -47.21 43.79
N GLY A 196 72.02 -46.61 44.71
CA GLY A 196 70.95 -45.68 44.35
C GLY A 196 71.43 -44.42 43.61
N VAL A 197 72.60 -43.88 43.97
CA VAL A 197 73.17 -42.69 43.30
C VAL A 197 73.66 -43.04 41.89
N VAL A 198 74.24 -44.23 41.72
CA VAL A 198 74.68 -44.74 40.41
C VAL A 198 73.51 -44.89 39.45
N TYR A 199 72.42 -45.54 39.89
CA TYR A 199 71.23 -45.74 39.05
C TYR A 199 70.54 -44.42 38.65
N VAL A 200 70.46 -43.44 39.56
CA VAL A 200 69.86 -42.13 39.25
C VAL A 200 70.74 -41.34 38.26
N ILE A 201 72.06 -41.32 38.45
CA ILE A 201 72.98 -40.62 37.53
C ILE A 201 73.00 -41.30 36.15
N GLU A 202 72.97 -42.64 36.09
CA GLU A 202 72.86 -43.39 34.84
C GLU A 202 71.56 -43.06 34.10
N SER A 203 70.44 -43.02 34.82
CA SER A 203 69.13 -42.63 34.26
C SER A 203 69.15 -41.20 33.70
N ILE A 204 69.78 -40.24 34.41
CA ILE A 204 69.94 -38.86 33.94
C ILE A 204 70.83 -38.78 32.70
N CYS A 205 71.92 -39.56 32.65
CA CYS A 205 72.79 -39.64 31.48
C CYS A 205 72.02 -40.15 30.25
N ILE A 206 71.17 -41.16 30.41
CA ILE A 206 70.29 -41.67 29.35
C ILE A 206 69.29 -40.58 28.91
N VAL A 207 68.58 -39.93 29.84
CA VAL A 207 67.62 -38.84 29.53
C VAL A 207 68.31 -37.67 28.82
N LYS A 208 69.57 -37.37 29.16
CA LYS A 208 70.38 -36.32 28.51
C LYS A 208 71.16 -36.79 27.27
N ASN A 209 70.93 -38.01 26.77
CA ASN A 209 71.63 -38.60 25.62
C ASN A 209 73.17 -38.65 25.74
N ILE A 210 73.70 -38.79 26.97
CA ILE A 210 75.13 -38.97 27.24
C ILE A 210 75.37 -40.45 27.55
N LYS A 211 76.27 -41.10 26.83
CA LYS A 211 76.58 -42.51 27.07
C LYS A 211 77.18 -42.68 28.47
N PRO A 212 76.58 -43.49 29.36
CA PRO A 212 77.13 -43.73 30.68
C PRO A 212 78.42 -44.53 30.58
N ASN A 213 79.48 -44.06 31.24
CA ASN A 213 80.70 -44.85 31.39
C ASN A 213 80.44 -45.94 32.43
N LYS A 214 80.47 -47.19 31.99
CA LYS A 214 80.38 -48.36 32.89
C LYS A 214 81.56 -48.30 33.87
N VAL A 215 81.23 -48.21 35.16
CA VAL A 215 82.19 -48.37 36.26
C VAL A 215 82.15 -49.80 36.74
#